data_AF-A0A8J8F057-F1
#
_entry.id   AF-A0A8J8F057-F1
#
_cell.length_a   1.000
_cell.length_b   1.000
_cell.length_c   1.000
_cell.angle_alpha   90.00
_cell.angle_beta   90.00
_cell.angle_gamma   90.00
#
_symmetry.space_group_name_H-M   'P 1'
#
loop_
_entity.id
_entity.type
_entity.pdbx_description
1 polymer ?
#
loop_
_entity_poly.entity_id
_entity_poly.type
_entity_poly.pdbx_seq_one_letter_code
_entity_poly.pdbx_strand_id
1 'polypeptide(L)'
;MNLKNIPAGMGVGVFAALLVVVKLMPDYASISSTWWVYLLGALIGGLIFAGIKWEFKCSSIAYAGGLGAILLALTLSGVWFSRGMLFTVITLSIAPLYLEKPSGIADVLLSGLTYFGGALTGMAIIGAAGFLDEPRMALGAIFIGVIGAIGSFMMAALLLVMRSHLKP
;
A
#
# COMPACT_ATOMS: atom_id res chain seq x y z
N MET A 1 -14.74 -7.76 -17.02
CA MET A 1 -13.92 -6.82 -16.22
C MET A 1 -13.66 -7.46 -14.86
N ASN A 2 -12.41 -7.59 -14.43
CA ASN A 2 -12.05 -8.24 -13.16
C ASN A 2 -11.90 -7.20 -12.04
N LEU A 3 -13.01 -6.91 -11.35
CA LEU A 3 -13.04 -5.88 -10.30
C LEU A 3 -12.10 -6.18 -9.13
N LYS A 4 -11.73 -7.45 -8.91
CA LYS A 4 -10.82 -7.87 -7.83
C LYS A 4 -9.39 -7.34 -8.00
N ASN A 5 -9.03 -6.93 -9.21
CA ASN A 5 -7.71 -6.37 -9.52
C ASN A 5 -7.63 -4.85 -9.33
N ILE A 6 -8.77 -4.17 -9.11
CA ILE A 6 -8.80 -2.71 -8.94
C ILE A 6 -7.86 -2.26 -7.81
N PRO A 7 -7.85 -2.88 -6.61
CA PRO A 7 -6.95 -2.45 -5.54
C PRO A 7 -5.47 -2.61 -5.89
N ALA A 8 -5.08 -3.71 -6.55
CA ALA A 8 -3.72 -3.88 -7.06
C ALA A 8 -3.35 -2.78 -8.07
N GLY A 9 -4.25 -2.49 -9.01
CA GLY A 9 -4.06 -1.41 -9.98
C GLY A 9 -3.97 -0.03 -9.34
N MET A 10 -4.79 0.25 -8.32
CA MET A 10 -4.73 1.48 -7.56
C MET A 10 -3.36 1.64 -6.90
N GLY A 11 -2.83 0.58 -6.27
CA GLY A 11 -1.51 0.61 -5.65
C GLY A 11 -0.39 0.94 -6.64
N VAL A 12 -0.38 0.27 -7.80
CA VAL A 12 0.59 0.55 -8.87
C VAL A 12 0.43 1.97 -9.43
N GLY A 13 -0.81 2.41 -9.64
CA GLY A 13 -1.13 3.73 -10.15
C GLY A 13 -0.71 4.86 -9.19
N VAL A 14 -0.92 4.68 -7.89
CA VAL A 14 -0.46 5.61 -6.85
C VAL A 14 1.07 5.65 -6.79
N PHE A 15 1.74 4.51 -6.92
CA PHE A 15 3.19 4.47 -7.00
C PHE A 15 3.72 5.22 -8.24
N ALA A 16 3.10 5.02 -9.41
CA ALA A 16 3.46 5.78 -10.62
C ALA A 16 3.21 7.29 -10.44
N ALA A 17 2.09 7.66 -9.79
CA ALA A 17 1.81 9.04 -9.43
C ALA A 17 2.87 9.62 -8.47
N LEU A 18 3.39 8.85 -7.50
CA LEU A 18 4.52 9.31 -6.68
C LEU A 18 5.75 9.65 -7.51
N LEU A 19 6.11 8.80 -8.48
CA LEU A 19 7.25 9.09 -9.35
C LEU A 19 7.04 10.37 -10.17
N VAL A 20 5.80 10.63 -10.58
CA VAL A 20 5.41 11.88 -11.26
C VAL A 20 5.53 13.07 -10.31
N VAL A 21 4.99 12.97 -9.09
CA VAL A 21 5.05 14.02 -8.06
C VAL A 21 6.50 14.39 -7.77
N VAL A 22 7.34 13.40 -7.45
CA VAL A 22 8.75 13.61 -7.08
C VAL A 22 9.57 14.22 -8.22
N LYS A 23 9.22 13.94 -9.48
CA LYS A 23 9.98 14.41 -10.63
C LYS A 23 9.51 15.75 -11.18
N LEU A 24 8.20 16.01 -11.16
CA LEU A 24 7.57 17.08 -11.95
C LEU A 24 6.87 18.13 -11.10
N MET A 25 6.51 17.86 -9.84
CA MET A 25 5.87 18.86 -9.00
C MET A 25 6.90 19.72 -8.29
N PRO A 26 6.70 21.05 -8.22
CA PRO A 26 7.56 21.92 -7.45
C PRO A 26 7.40 21.68 -5.94
N ASP A 27 8.45 21.92 -5.16
CA ASP A 27 8.48 21.68 -3.71
C ASP A 27 7.43 22.48 -2.92
N TYR A 28 6.93 23.58 -3.49
CA TYR A 28 5.88 24.43 -2.93
C TYR A 28 4.47 24.04 -3.39
N ALA A 29 4.30 22.92 -4.09
CA ALA A 29 2.99 22.42 -4.49
C ALA A 29 2.10 22.16 -3.27
N SER A 30 0.83 22.56 -3.36
CA SER A 30 -0.13 22.36 -2.27
C SER A 30 -0.42 20.87 -2.04
N ILE A 31 -0.68 20.49 -0.79
CA ILE A 31 -1.09 19.12 -0.41
C ILE A 31 -2.30 18.66 -1.24
N SER A 32 -3.25 19.58 -1.50
CA SER A 32 -4.43 19.31 -2.31
C SER A 32 -4.08 18.91 -3.75
N SER A 33 -3.11 19.59 -4.38
CA SER A 33 -2.65 19.26 -5.73
C SER A 33 -2.01 17.87 -5.77
N THR A 34 -1.15 17.54 -4.80
CA THR A 34 -0.50 16.23 -4.70
C THR A 34 -1.50 15.11 -4.47
N TRP A 35 -2.52 15.35 -3.64
CA TRP A 35 -3.62 14.40 -3.40
C TRP A 35 -4.40 14.07 -4.68
N TRP A 36 -4.72 15.06 -5.51
CA TRP A 36 -5.39 14.83 -6.79
C TRP A 36 -4.56 13.97 -7.75
N VAL A 37 -3.24 14.18 -7.79
CA VAL A 37 -2.35 13.35 -8.63
C VAL A 37 -2.37 11.89 -8.15
N TYR A 38 -2.35 11.64 -6.84
CA TYR A 38 -2.49 10.28 -6.31
C TYR A 38 -3.84 9.65 -6.62
N LEU A 39 -4.95 10.39 -6.48
CA LEU A 39 -6.28 9.89 -6.84
C LEU A 39 -6.40 9.55 -8.32
N LEU A 40 -5.91 10.42 -9.20
CA LEU A 40 -5.92 10.16 -10.64
C LEU A 40 -5.06 8.94 -10.98
N GLY A 41 -3.89 8.82 -10.36
CA GLY A 41 -3.05 7.62 -10.47
C GLY A 41 -3.79 6.36 -10.05
N ALA A 42 -4.44 6.38 -8.88
CA ALA A 42 -5.21 5.26 -8.36
C ALA A 42 -6.35 4.86 -9.31
N LEU A 43 -7.11 5.85 -9.80
CA LEU A 43 -8.22 5.66 -10.71
C LEU A 43 -7.76 5.04 -12.03
N ILE A 44 -6.76 5.63 -12.67
CA ILE A 44 -6.22 5.16 -13.96
C ILE A 44 -5.64 3.74 -13.79
N GLY A 45 -4.80 3.52 -12.78
CA GLY A 45 -4.21 2.22 -12.51
C GLY A 45 -5.27 1.15 -12.22
N GLY A 46 -6.29 1.48 -11.42
CA GLY A 46 -7.42 0.60 -11.12
C GLY A 46 -8.21 0.21 -12.36
N LEU A 47 -8.51 1.16 -13.24
CA LEU A 47 -9.21 0.91 -14.51
C LEU A 47 -8.40 0.02 -15.46
N ILE A 48 -7.08 0.24 -15.58
CA ILE A 48 -6.18 -0.59 -16.39
C ILE A 48 -6.20 -2.04 -15.88
N PHE A 49 -6.01 -2.24 -14.57
CA PHE A 49 -5.95 -3.58 -13.98
C PHE A 49 -7.31 -4.30 -13.98
N ALA A 50 -8.43 -3.57 -14.00
CA ALA A 50 -9.75 -4.13 -14.17
C ALA A 50 -9.93 -4.82 -15.56
N GLY A 51 -9.14 -4.41 -16.56
CA GLY A 51 -9.08 -5.05 -17.88
C GLY A 51 -8.18 -6.28 -17.96
N ILE A 52 -7.29 -6.49 -16.98
CA ILE A 52 -6.32 -7.59 -17.00
C ILE A 52 -6.97 -8.90 -16.56
N LYS A 53 -6.74 -9.98 -17.33
CA LYS A 53 -7.30 -11.32 -17.06
C LYS A 53 -6.61 -12.06 -15.90
N TRP A 54 -5.36 -11.73 -15.60
CA TRP A 54 -4.61 -12.30 -14.47
C TRP A 54 -5.21 -11.87 -13.13
N GLU A 55 -5.27 -12.75 -12.12
CA GLU A 55 -5.78 -12.41 -10.78
C GLU A 55 -4.64 -11.97 -9.83
N PHE A 56 -4.66 -10.72 -9.39
CA PHE A 56 -3.65 -10.16 -8.47
C PHE A 56 -4.16 -10.18 -7.02
N LYS A 57 -4.35 -11.37 -6.47
CA LYS A 57 -5.01 -11.57 -5.17
C LYS A 57 -4.19 -11.00 -4.01
N CYS A 58 -2.91 -11.37 -3.97
CA CYS A 58 -2.00 -10.96 -2.90
C CYS A 58 -1.75 -9.45 -2.97
N SER A 59 -1.54 -8.91 -4.17
CA SER A 59 -1.34 -7.47 -4.39
C SER A 59 -2.55 -6.62 -3.99
N SER A 60 -3.77 -7.09 -4.24
CA SER A 60 -4.99 -6.37 -3.84
C SER A 60 -5.16 -6.32 -2.33
N ILE A 61 -4.85 -7.40 -1.62
CA ILE A 61 -4.86 -7.41 -0.15
C ILE A 61 -3.72 -6.57 0.40
N ALA A 62 -2.55 -6.61 -0.22
CA ALA A 62 -1.42 -5.78 0.19
C ALA A 62 -1.77 -4.29 0.13
N TYR A 63 -2.45 -3.84 -0.94
CA TYR A 63 -2.97 -2.46 -1.02
C TYR A 63 -3.92 -2.12 0.13
N ALA A 64 -4.91 -2.97 0.39
CA ALA A 64 -5.83 -2.77 1.50
C ALA A 64 -5.12 -2.78 2.87
N GLY A 65 -4.11 -3.63 3.02
CA GLY A 65 -3.25 -3.71 4.20
C GLY A 65 -2.49 -2.41 4.42
N GLY A 66 -1.83 -1.87 3.40
CA GLY A 66 -1.11 -0.58 3.50
C GLY A 66 -2.03 0.59 3.84
N LEU A 67 -3.20 0.67 3.20
CA LEU A 67 -4.23 1.68 3.52
C LEU A 67 -4.70 1.54 4.97
N GLY A 68 -5.06 0.31 5.36
CA GLY A 68 -5.54 0.00 6.71
C GLY A 68 -4.48 0.23 7.79
N ALA A 69 -3.20 -0.02 7.50
CA ALA A 69 -2.10 0.21 8.43
C ALA A 69 -1.99 1.69 8.81
N ILE A 70 -2.11 2.57 7.82
CA ILE A 70 -2.04 4.02 8.04
C ILE A 70 -3.26 4.52 8.81
N LEU A 71 -4.46 4.06 8.46
CA LEU A 71 -5.69 4.40 9.20
C LEU A 71 -5.66 3.87 10.64
N LEU A 72 -5.14 2.67 10.85
CA LEU A 72 -5.00 2.07 12.18
C LEU A 72 -3.92 2.78 13.01
N ALA A 73 -2.81 3.18 12.40
CA ALA A 73 -1.78 3.96 13.08
C ALA A 73 -2.32 5.32 13.56
N LEU A 74 -3.22 5.94 12.79
CA LEU A 74 -3.88 7.19 13.19
C LEU A 74 -4.82 6.99 14.38
N THR A 75 -5.64 5.93 14.38
CA THR A 75 -6.56 5.71 15.50
C THR A 75 -5.82 5.37 16.80
N LEU A 76 -4.65 4.74 16.69
CA LEU A 76 -3.81 4.38 17.84
C LEU A 76 -2.83 5.50 18.28
N SER A 77 -2.52 6.46 17.41
CA SER A 77 -1.57 7.56 17.74
C SER A 77 -2.09 8.46 18.85
N GLY A 78 -3.41 8.61 18.98
CA GLY A 78 -4.06 9.33 20.08
C GLY A 78 -3.87 8.68 21.45
N VAL A 79 -3.37 7.44 21.50
CA VAL A 79 -3.17 6.70 22.75
C VAL A 79 -1.66 6.49 22.99
N TRP A 80 -0.92 5.86 22.08
CA TRP A 80 0.47 5.41 22.31
C TRP A 80 1.34 5.40 21.04
N PHE A 81 2.06 6.48 20.71
CA PHE A 81 2.98 6.47 19.56
C PHE A 81 4.37 5.89 19.90
N SER A 82 4.48 4.55 19.93
CA SER A 82 5.74 3.84 20.22
C SER A 82 6.24 3.02 19.02
N ARG A 83 7.55 2.71 18.99
CA ARG A 83 8.14 1.83 17.96
C ARG A 83 7.47 0.45 17.93
N GLY A 84 7.15 -0.11 19.09
CA GLY A 84 6.46 -1.40 19.21
C GLY A 84 5.07 -1.37 18.56
N MET A 85 4.32 -0.28 18.74
CA MET A 85 3.02 -0.09 18.07
C MET A 85 3.17 -0.13 16.55
N LEU A 86 4.16 0.56 15.97
CA LEU A 86 4.37 0.58 14.52
C LEU A 86 4.63 -0.84 13.97
N PHE A 87 5.46 -1.64 14.64
CA PHE A 87 5.69 -3.03 14.25
C PHE A 87 4.42 -3.89 14.37
N THR A 88 3.62 -3.71 15.41
CA THR A 88 2.34 -4.41 15.58
C THR A 88 1.37 -4.06 14.47
N VAL A 89 1.22 -2.77 14.13
CA VAL A 89 0.36 -2.30 13.03
C VAL A 89 0.81 -2.89 11.70
N ILE A 90 2.12 -2.87 11.40
CA ILE A 90 2.66 -3.49 10.18
C ILE A 90 2.33 -4.98 10.16
N THR A 91 2.62 -5.71 11.24
CA THR A 91 2.38 -7.15 11.33
C THR A 91 0.92 -7.50 11.12
N LEU A 92 0.00 -6.78 11.79
CA LEU A 92 -1.43 -6.98 11.63
C LEU A 92 -1.91 -6.63 10.21
N SER A 93 -1.32 -5.61 9.58
CA SER A 93 -1.70 -5.20 8.23
C SER A 93 -1.29 -6.19 7.13
N ILE A 94 -0.22 -6.96 7.36
CA ILE A 94 0.25 -7.98 6.41
C ILE A 94 -0.30 -9.38 6.72
N ALA A 95 -0.81 -9.62 7.93
CA ALA A 95 -1.37 -10.92 8.33
C ALA A 95 -2.49 -11.44 7.38
N PRO A 96 -3.39 -10.60 6.82
CA PRO A 96 -4.39 -11.06 5.86
C PRO A 96 -3.80 -11.67 4.57
N LEU A 97 -2.53 -11.41 4.23
CA LEU A 97 -1.87 -12.03 3.07
C LEU A 97 -1.81 -13.56 3.19
N TYR A 98 -1.85 -14.12 4.41
CA TYR A 98 -1.94 -15.57 4.62
C TYR A 98 -3.24 -16.18 4.06
N LEU A 99 -4.31 -15.39 3.93
CA LEU A 99 -5.63 -15.87 3.49
C LEU A 99 -5.67 -16.09 1.97
N GLU A 100 -4.94 -15.29 1.20
CA GLU A 100 -4.95 -15.34 -0.27
C GLU A 100 -3.52 -15.52 -0.79
N LYS A 101 -3.22 -16.77 -1.15
CA LYS A 101 -1.91 -17.14 -1.70
C LYS A 101 -1.66 -16.41 -3.03
N PRO A 102 -0.42 -15.95 -3.29
CA PRO A 102 -0.09 -15.28 -4.54
C PRO A 102 -0.31 -16.19 -5.74
N SER A 103 -0.85 -15.61 -6.81
CA SER A 103 -1.16 -16.33 -8.04
C SER A 103 0.09 -16.70 -8.85
N GLY A 104 1.17 -15.90 -8.74
CA GLY A 104 2.47 -16.16 -9.35
C GLY A 104 3.50 -15.07 -8.99
N ILE A 105 4.68 -15.11 -9.65
CA ILE A 105 5.80 -14.19 -9.37
C ILE A 105 5.41 -12.72 -9.58
N ALA A 106 4.61 -12.42 -10.60
CA ALA A 106 4.14 -11.05 -10.85
C ALA A 106 3.31 -10.49 -9.67
N ASP A 107 2.46 -11.32 -9.04
CA ASP A 107 1.66 -10.93 -7.88
C ASP A 107 2.53 -10.72 -6.61
N VAL A 108 3.64 -11.46 -6.50
CA VAL A 108 4.63 -11.26 -5.43
C VAL A 108 5.40 -9.95 -5.63
N LEU A 109 5.89 -9.68 -6.84
CA LEU A 109 6.64 -8.45 -7.13
C LEU A 109 5.78 -7.21 -6.91
N LEU A 110 4.49 -7.30 -7.24
CA LEU A 110 3.56 -6.19 -7.07
C LEU A 110 3.11 -6.01 -5.61
N SER A 111 3.12 -7.03 -4.74
CA SER A 111 2.59 -6.91 -3.38
C SER A 111 3.26 -5.80 -2.56
N GLY A 112 4.60 -5.68 -2.63
CA GLY A 112 5.32 -4.60 -1.94
C GLY A 112 4.96 -3.22 -2.49
N LEU A 113 4.90 -3.09 -3.83
CA LEU A 113 4.52 -1.84 -4.50
C LEU A 113 3.08 -1.44 -4.17
N THR A 114 2.16 -2.38 -4.18
CA THR A 114 0.75 -2.10 -3.90
C THR A 114 0.51 -1.81 -2.44
N TYR A 115 1.22 -2.48 -1.52
CA TYR A 115 1.21 -2.10 -0.10
C TYR A 115 1.67 -0.65 0.08
N PHE A 116 2.81 -0.30 -0.51
CA PHE A 116 3.33 1.07 -0.43
C PHE A 116 2.35 2.08 -1.04
N GLY A 117 1.77 1.75 -2.19
CA GLY A 117 0.70 2.53 -2.82
C GLY A 117 -0.51 2.72 -1.90
N GLY A 118 -0.95 1.66 -1.21
CA GLY A 118 -2.02 1.74 -0.21
C GLY A 118 -1.67 2.65 0.97
N ALA A 119 -0.45 2.54 1.49
CA ALA A 119 0.05 3.42 2.55
C ALA A 119 0.11 4.89 2.09
N LEU A 120 0.57 5.16 0.87
CA LEU A 120 0.55 6.49 0.27
C LEU A 120 -0.87 7.04 0.14
N THR A 121 -1.83 6.22 -0.32
CA THR A 121 -3.24 6.62 -0.36
C THR A 121 -3.73 6.99 1.03
N GLY A 122 -3.42 6.17 2.04
CA GLY A 122 -3.77 6.44 3.44
C GLY A 122 -3.18 7.77 3.92
N MET A 123 -1.89 7.99 3.68
CA MET A 123 -1.22 9.25 4.03
C MET A 123 -1.84 10.44 3.31
N ALA A 124 -2.20 10.30 2.04
CA ALA A 124 -2.85 11.36 1.28
C ALA A 124 -4.23 11.72 1.88
N ILE A 125 -5.01 10.72 2.31
CA ILE A 125 -6.30 10.93 2.99
C ILE A 125 -6.10 11.65 4.33
N ILE A 126 -5.17 11.16 5.15
CA ILE A 126 -4.86 11.73 6.48
C ILE A 126 -4.31 13.16 6.35
N GLY A 127 -3.45 13.40 5.37
CA GLY A 127 -2.91 14.71 5.05
C GLY A 127 -3.98 15.69 4.61
N ALA A 128 -4.89 15.26 3.73
CA ALA A 128 -6.03 16.09 3.31
C ALA A 128 -6.97 16.42 4.49
N ALA A 129 -7.05 15.55 5.50
CA ALA A 129 -7.84 15.77 6.71
C ALA A 129 -7.10 16.59 7.79
N GLY A 130 -5.88 17.05 7.54
CA GLY A 130 -5.13 17.94 8.44
C GLY A 130 -4.42 17.23 9.60
N PHE A 131 -4.29 15.91 9.57
CA PHE A 131 -3.70 15.14 10.67
C PHE A 131 -2.18 14.93 10.52
N LEU A 132 -1.54 15.42 9.45
CA LEU A 132 -0.09 15.25 9.21
C LEU A 132 0.79 16.36 9.80
N ASP A 133 0.22 17.30 10.55
CA ASP A 133 0.97 18.42 11.13
C ASP A 133 1.99 17.99 12.21
N GLU A 134 1.90 16.74 12.70
CA GLU A 134 2.84 16.20 13.67
C GLU A 134 4.00 15.41 12.99
N PRO A 135 5.26 15.86 13.10
CA PRO A 135 6.41 15.22 12.44
C PRO A 135 6.61 13.74 12.78
N ARG A 136 6.21 13.33 14.00
CA ARG A 136 6.28 11.93 14.45
C ARG A 136 5.34 11.03 13.66
N MET A 137 4.13 11.51 13.37
CA MET A 137 3.16 10.78 12.56
C MET A 137 3.63 10.63 11.12
N ALA A 138 4.21 11.68 10.53
CA ALA A 138 4.79 11.63 9.19
C ALA A 138 5.92 10.59 9.07
N LEU A 139 6.88 10.61 10.00
CA LEU A 139 7.96 9.62 10.04
C LEU A 139 7.45 8.19 10.27
N GLY A 140 6.48 8.01 11.17
CA GLY A 140 5.88 6.70 11.42
C GLY A 140 5.11 6.17 10.21
N ALA A 141 4.43 7.03 9.47
CA ALA A 141 3.71 6.65 8.25
C ALA A 141 4.66 6.23 7.12
N ILE A 142 5.79 6.93 6.94
CA ILE A 142 6.86 6.52 6.02
C ILE A 142 7.43 5.16 6.45
N PHE A 143 7.70 4.99 7.74
CA PHE A 143 8.20 3.73 8.30
C PHE A 143 7.24 2.57 8.04
N ILE A 144 5.94 2.75 8.28
CA ILE A 144 4.89 1.78 7.97
C ILE A 144 4.89 1.45 6.48
N GLY A 145 4.93 2.48 5.61
CA GLY A 145 4.97 2.29 4.17
C GLY A 145 6.15 1.43 3.74
N VAL A 146 7.38 1.80 4.10
CA VAL A 146 8.60 1.12 3.63
C VAL A 146 8.73 -0.28 4.23
N ILE A 147 8.66 -0.40 5.56
CA ILE A 147 8.85 -1.68 6.24
C ILE A 147 7.69 -2.63 5.95
N GLY A 148 6.46 -2.12 5.90
CA GLY A 148 5.31 -2.92 5.51
C GLY A 148 5.35 -3.38 4.05
N ALA A 149 5.88 -2.58 3.13
CA ALA A 149 6.10 -2.99 1.74
C ALA A 149 7.12 -4.13 1.63
N ILE A 150 8.26 -4.02 2.33
CA ILE A 150 9.26 -5.09 2.41
C ILE A 150 8.64 -6.35 3.04
N GLY A 151 7.92 -6.20 4.15
CA GLY A 151 7.23 -7.29 4.83
C GLY A 151 6.20 -7.98 3.94
N SER A 152 5.38 -7.20 3.22
CA SER A 152 4.38 -7.73 2.27
C SER A 152 5.02 -8.49 1.11
N PHE A 153 6.12 -7.97 0.56
CA PHE A 153 6.90 -8.66 -0.48
C PHE A 153 7.48 -9.98 0.04
N MET A 154 8.19 -9.96 1.17
CA MET A 154 8.80 -11.16 1.76
C MET A 154 7.75 -12.22 2.11
N MET A 155 6.63 -11.78 2.68
CA MET A 155 5.51 -12.64 3.05
C MET A 155 4.89 -13.31 1.81
N ALA A 156 4.64 -12.54 0.74
CA ALA A 156 4.15 -13.08 -0.52
C ALA A 156 5.15 -14.05 -1.16
N ALA A 157 6.45 -13.72 -1.15
CA ALA A 157 7.51 -14.60 -1.66
C ALA A 157 7.55 -15.94 -0.91
N LEU A 158 7.50 -15.89 0.43
CA LEU A 158 7.43 -17.09 1.27
C LEU A 158 6.21 -17.95 0.95
N LEU A 159 5.02 -17.35 0.82
CA LEU A 159 3.80 -18.09 0.46
C LEU A 159 3.89 -18.73 -0.93
N LEU A 160 4.54 -18.07 -1.89
CA LEU A 160 4.74 -18.62 -3.22
C LEU A 160 5.68 -19.83 -3.18
N VAL A 161 6.79 -19.74 -2.43
CA VAL A 161 7.76 -20.83 -2.23
C VAL A 161 7.10 -22.01 -1.52
N MET A 162 6.35 -21.77 -0.45
CA MET A 162 5.59 -22.82 0.23
C MET A 162 4.59 -23.50 -0.70
N ARG A 163 3.92 -22.73 -1.57
CA ARG A 163 2.99 -23.28 -2.56
C ARG A 163 3.70 -24.13 -3.62
N SER A 164 4.92 -23.80 -4.02
CA SER A 164 5.69 -24.62 -4.98
C SER A 164 6.20 -25.93 -4.38
N HIS A 165 6.48 -25.97 -3.07
CA HIS A 165 6.95 -27.18 -2.39
C HIS A 165 5.84 -28.08 -1.85
N LEU A 166 4.61 -27.56 -1.69
CA LEU A 166 3.45 -28.31 -1.22
C LEU A 166 2.61 -28.93 -2.35
N LYS A 167 3.09 -28.90 -3.60
CA LYS A 167 2.51 -29.70 -4.68
C LYS A 167 3.23 -31.06 -4.75
N PRO A 168 2.54 -32.20 -4.51
CA PRO A 168 2.96 -33.46 -5.11
C PRO A 168 2.90 -33.40 -6.64
#